data_AF-A0A935BMW3-F1
#
_entry.id   AF-A0A935BMW3-F1
#
_cell.length_a   1.000
_cell.length_b   1.000
_cell.length_c   1.000
_cell.angle_alpha   90.00
_cell.angle_beta   90.00
_cell.angle_gamma   90.00
#
_symmetry.space_group_name_H-M   'P 1'
#
loop_
_entity.id
_entity.type
_entity.pdbx_description
1 polymer ?
#
loop_
_entity_poly.entity_id
_entity_poly.type
_entity_poly.pdbx_seq_one_letter_code
_entity_poly.pdbx_strand_id
1 'polypeptide(L)'
;MNALISWLAAAPQGAIAILTAALAAVVALLVAVLTQWILSRRSRTELLTKKLEELYLVLNEVSAHSVKRFEEALPLVSATPFTKPSITGGSVERHGLDLHKKIVMYVRLYFPKLFAAHQEVFRCNSSLNMLIYEAETGPPLSEERLVSLSGAYRDAVAAMEEELIRNRSILVKDYLLPVRYRREAIKRTQSPRVTSDAQSTIPSGAAR
;
A
#
# COMPACT_ATOMS: atom_id res chain seq x y z
N MET A 1 19.09 37.88 51.50
CA MET A 1 19.19 38.41 50.12
C MET A 1 20.45 37.83 49.49
N ASN A 2 20.30 37.18 48.32
CA ASN A 2 21.27 36.24 47.77
C ASN A 2 22.69 36.81 47.67
N ALA A 3 23.66 36.17 48.34
CA ALA A 3 25.08 36.50 48.26
C ALA A 3 25.60 36.55 46.81
N LEU A 4 24.97 35.78 45.92
CA LEU A 4 25.20 35.77 44.48
C LEU A 4 24.84 37.11 43.82
N ILE A 5 23.70 37.70 44.18
CA ILE A 5 23.24 38.99 43.63
C ILE A 5 24.15 40.13 44.12
N SER A 6 24.54 40.12 45.40
CA SER A 6 25.48 41.11 45.93
C SER A 6 26.88 40.98 45.32
N TRP A 7 27.33 39.75 45.04
CA TRP A 7 28.61 39.52 44.35
C TRP A 7 28.56 40.00 42.89
N LEU A 8 27.47 39.71 42.18
CA LEU A 8 27.23 40.21 40.83
C LEU A 8 27.24 41.74 40.76
N ALA A 9 26.67 42.40 41.78
CA ALA A 9 26.68 43.86 41.88
C ALA A 9 28.08 44.44 42.17
N ALA A 10 28.94 43.71 42.89
CA ALA A 10 30.27 44.17 43.28
C ALA A 10 31.32 44.02 42.16
N ALA A 11 31.12 43.13 41.19
CA ALA A 11 32.08 42.84 40.11
C ALA A 11 31.40 42.82 38.72
N PRO A 12 30.97 43.99 38.19
CA PRO A 12 30.17 44.06 36.97
C PRO A 12 30.88 43.48 35.73
N GLN A 13 32.21 43.59 35.64
CA GLN A 13 32.98 43.04 34.52
C GLN A 13 32.96 41.50 34.49
N GLY A 14 33.06 40.85 35.66
CA GLY A 14 32.99 39.39 35.76
C GLY A 14 31.59 38.85 35.52
N ALA A 15 30.56 39.57 35.97
CA ALA A 15 29.16 39.24 35.72
C ALA A 15 28.82 39.20 34.22
N ILE A 16 29.30 40.19 33.45
CA ILE A 16 29.09 40.23 32.00
C ILE A 16 29.69 38.99 31.33
N ALA A 17 30.92 38.62 31.68
CA ALA A 17 31.60 37.45 31.11
C ALA A 17 30.86 36.13 31.39
N ILE A 18 30.32 35.96 32.60
CA ILE A 18 29.53 34.76 32.95
C ILE A 18 28.22 34.73 32.17
N LEU A 19 27.53 35.87 32.04
CA LEU A 19 26.26 35.95 31.33
C LEU A 19 26.42 35.72 29.83
N THR A 20 27.48 36.27 29.22
CA THR A 20 27.80 36.01 27.81
C THR A 20 28.19 34.56 27.59
N ALA A 21 28.98 33.96 28.49
CA ALA A 21 29.31 32.54 28.43
C ALA A 21 28.07 31.64 28.57
N ALA A 22 27.16 31.96 29.48
CA ALA A 22 25.90 31.23 29.65
C ALA A 22 25.01 31.35 28.40
N LEU A 23 24.89 32.54 27.82
CA LEU A 23 24.12 32.75 26.59
C LEU A 23 24.74 31.98 25.42
N ALA A 24 26.07 32.03 25.27
CA ALA A 24 26.78 31.26 24.25
C ALA A 24 26.57 29.75 24.41
N ALA A 25 26.59 29.24 25.64
CA ALA A 25 26.31 27.84 25.94
C ALA A 25 24.87 27.44 25.56
N VAL A 26 23.88 28.28 25.86
CA VAL A 26 22.48 28.05 25.47
C VAL A 26 22.33 28.03 23.96
N VAL A 27 22.93 28.99 23.26
CA VAL A 27 22.89 29.03 21.78
C VAL A 27 23.55 27.78 21.19
N ALA A 28 24.72 27.38 21.70
CA ALA A 28 25.40 26.17 21.25
C ALA A 28 24.55 24.90 21.47
N LEU A 29 23.86 24.81 22.62
CA LEU A 29 22.95 23.70 22.91
C LEU A 29 21.76 23.69 21.94
N LEU A 30 21.14 24.84 21.69
CA LEU A 30 20.03 24.96 20.75
C LEU A 30 20.44 24.55 19.34
N VAL A 31 21.61 25.00 18.88
CA VAL A 31 22.17 24.61 17.57
C VAL A 31 22.40 23.10 17.53
N ALA A 32 23.02 22.50 18.56
CA ALA A 32 23.26 21.06 18.62
C ALA A 32 21.95 20.25 18.55
N VAL A 33 20.93 20.64 19.33
CA VAL A 33 19.61 20.01 19.31
C VAL A 33 18.94 20.14 17.93
N LEU A 34 18.99 21.33 17.32
CA LEU A 34 18.41 21.57 16.01
C LEU A 34 19.11 20.76 14.92
N THR A 35 20.44 20.71 14.93
CA THR A 35 21.22 19.92 13.97
C THR A 35 20.94 18.43 14.12
N GLN A 36 20.90 17.90 15.35
CA GLN A 36 20.55 16.50 15.61
C GLN A 36 19.13 16.19 15.15
N TRP A 37 18.18 17.09 15.39
CA TRP A 37 16.80 16.95 14.94
C TRP A 37 16.70 16.91 13.40
N ILE A 38 17.38 17.82 12.70
CA ILE A 38 17.40 17.85 11.22
C ILE A 38 18.03 16.57 10.66
N LEU A 39 19.15 16.13 11.20
CA LEU A 39 19.86 14.92 10.76
C LEU A 39 19.00 13.66 10.99
N SER A 40 18.41 13.52 12.19
CA SER A 40 17.52 12.41 12.51
C SER A 40 16.33 12.37 11.56
N ARG A 41 15.70 13.53 11.31
CA ARG A 41 14.58 13.63 10.37
C ARG A 41 15.00 13.22 8.95
N ARG A 42 16.13 13.73 8.45
CA ARG A 42 16.64 13.39 7.12
C ARG A 42 16.89 11.89 6.96
N SER A 43 17.57 11.27 7.93
CA SER A 43 17.85 9.82 7.88
C SER A 43 16.57 8.98 7.85
N ARG A 44 15.54 9.39 8.59
CA ARG A 44 14.23 8.73 8.59
C ARG A 44 13.51 8.88 7.26
N THR A 45 13.52 10.08 6.69
CA THR A 45 12.90 10.35 5.38
C THR A 45 13.59 9.57 4.27
N GLU A 46 14.92 9.50 4.27
CA GLU A 46 15.70 8.72 3.31
C GLU A 46 15.38 7.22 3.40
N LEU A 47 15.31 6.67 4.64
CA LEU A 47 14.92 5.28 4.86
C LEU A 47 13.50 5.00 4.34
N LEU A 48 12.53 5.84 4.71
CA LEU A 48 11.14 5.67 4.28
C LEU A 48 10.99 5.83 2.76
N THR A 49 11.76 6.73 2.14
CA THR A 49 11.76 6.92 0.69
C THR A 49 12.22 5.65 -0.02
N LYS A 50 13.36 5.06 0.40
CA LYS A 50 13.85 3.79 -0.15
C LYS A 50 12.83 2.67 0.01
N LYS A 51 12.17 2.57 1.17
CA LYS A 51 11.14 1.54 1.41
C LYS A 51 9.88 1.77 0.58
N LEU A 52 9.54 3.03 0.28
CA LEU A 52 8.42 3.37 -0.57
C LEU A 52 8.71 3.00 -2.03
N GLU A 53 9.94 3.26 -2.50
CA GLU A 53 10.41 2.86 -3.83
C GLU A 53 10.46 1.34 -3.98
N GLU A 54 10.97 0.62 -2.97
CA GLU A 54 10.94 -0.85 -2.95
C GLU A 54 9.49 -1.38 -3.03
N LEU A 55 8.55 -0.78 -2.30
CA LEU A 55 7.13 -1.14 -2.36
C LEU A 55 6.53 -0.88 -3.75
N TYR A 56 6.86 0.26 -4.35
CA TYR A 56 6.42 0.62 -5.70
C TYR A 56 6.91 -0.40 -6.75
N LEU A 57 8.20 -0.77 -6.70
CA LEU A 57 8.76 -1.78 -7.59
C LEU A 57 8.09 -3.15 -7.43
N VAL A 58 7.80 -3.55 -6.19
CA VAL A 58 7.10 -4.81 -5.91
C VAL A 58 5.65 -4.78 -6.43
N LEU A 59 4.96 -3.64 -6.35
CA LEU A 59 3.62 -3.50 -6.95
C LEU A 59 3.67 -3.65 -8.48
N ASN A 60 4.67 -3.07 -9.13
CA ASN A 60 4.88 -3.22 -10.58
C ASN A 60 5.17 -4.67 -10.96
N GLU A 61 6.01 -5.36 -10.19
CA GLU A 61 6.31 -6.78 -10.40
C GLU A 61 5.05 -7.65 -10.26
N VAL A 62 4.21 -7.35 -9.26
CA VAL A 62 2.92 -8.03 -9.05
C VAL A 62 1.94 -7.75 -10.20
N SER A 63 1.93 -6.53 -10.73
CA SER A 63 1.14 -6.18 -11.92
C SER A 63 1.58 -7.00 -13.13
N ALA A 64 2.87 -7.03 -13.44
CA ALA A 64 3.42 -7.85 -14.53
C ALA A 64 3.11 -9.34 -14.36
N HIS A 65 3.24 -9.85 -13.13
CA HIS A 65 2.89 -11.23 -12.80
C HIS A 65 1.39 -11.53 -13.00
N SER A 66 0.51 -10.57 -12.75
CA SER A 66 -0.93 -10.77 -13.01
C SER A 66 -1.30 -10.83 -14.48
N VAL A 67 -0.64 -10.06 -15.34
CA VAL A 67 -0.83 -10.17 -16.80
C VAL A 67 -0.41 -11.56 -17.27
N LYS A 68 0.75 -12.05 -16.82
CA LYS A 68 1.21 -13.40 -17.15
C LYS A 68 0.23 -14.48 -16.68
N ARG A 69 -0.29 -14.37 -15.45
CA ARG A 69 -1.32 -15.30 -14.93
C ARG A 69 -2.59 -15.28 -15.76
N PHE A 70 -3.01 -14.11 -16.23
CA PHE A 70 -4.18 -13.99 -17.11
C PHE A 70 -3.94 -14.68 -18.45
N GLU A 71 -2.78 -14.47 -19.07
CA GLU A 71 -2.39 -15.14 -20.32
C GLU A 71 -2.32 -16.67 -20.17
N GLU A 72 -1.80 -17.16 -19.04
CA GLU A 72 -1.73 -18.59 -18.72
C GLU A 72 -3.11 -19.19 -18.40
N ALA A 73 -4.03 -18.40 -17.85
CA ALA A 73 -5.40 -18.83 -17.57
C ALA A 73 -6.32 -18.79 -18.80
N LEU A 74 -5.99 -18.01 -19.82
CA LEU A 74 -6.83 -17.83 -21.01
C LEU A 74 -7.13 -19.16 -21.75
N PRO A 75 -6.18 -20.10 -21.94
CA PRO A 75 -6.48 -21.41 -22.53
C PRO A 75 -7.46 -22.27 -21.72
N LEU A 76 -7.62 -22.02 -20.41
CA LEU A 76 -8.60 -22.75 -19.58
C LEU A 76 -10.05 -22.38 -19.91
N VAL A 77 -10.27 -21.22 -20.54
CA VAL A 77 -11.60 -20.77 -20.98
C VAL A 77 -12.12 -21.64 -22.11
N SER A 78 -11.24 -22.02 -23.05
CA SER A 78 -11.62 -22.81 -24.23
C SER A 78 -11.39 -24.31 -24.05
N ALA A 79 -10.73 -24.74 -22.97
CA ALA A 79 -10.45 -26.14 -22.70
C ALA A 79 -11.73 -26.92 -22.34
N THR A 80 -11.92 -28.07 -22.98
CA THR A 80 -12.90 -29.05 -22.50
C THR A 80 -12.35 -29.77 -21.27
N PRO A 81 -13.20 -30.35 -20.39
CA PRO A 81 -12.74 -31.04 -19.18
C PRO A 81 -11.67 -32.11 -19.42
N PHE A 82 -11.63 -32.71 -20.61
CA PHE A 82 -10.71 -33.78 -20.98
C PHE A 82 -9.43 -33.32 -21.69
N THR A 83 -9.36 -32.04 -22.11
CA THR A 83 -8.20 -31.46 -22.82
C THR A 83 -7.59 -30.29 -22.04
N LYS A 84 -7.73 -30.29 -20.70
CA LYS A 84 -7.13 -29.23 -19.88
C LYS A 84 -5.60 -29.30 -19.94
N PRO A 85 -4.92 -28.25 -20.42
CA PRO A 85 -3.48 -28.19 -20.31
C PRO A 85 -3.12 -28.20 -18.82
N SER A 86 -2.21 -29.10 -18.43
CA SER A 86 -1.62 -29.05 -17.09
C SER A 86 -0.83 -27.76 -16.99
N ILE A 87 -1.39 -26.74 -16.32
CA ILE A 87 -0.64 -25.54 -15.99
C ILE A 87 0.51 -26.00 -15.11
N THR A 88 1.72 -26.01 -15.68
CA THR A 88 2.93 -26.43 -14.97
C THR A 88 3.39 -25.22 -14.14
N GLY A 89 2.55 -24.82 -13.17
CA GLY A 89 2.49 -23.49 -12.59
C GLY A 89 3.13 -23.35 -11.21
N GLY A 90 3.80 -24.38 -10.68
CA GLY A 90 4.39 -24.33 -9.34
C GLY A 90 5.39 -23.18 -9.11
N SER A 91 5.93 -22.59 -10.17
CA SER A 91 6.80 -21.39 -10.10
C SER A 91 6.00 -20.09 -9.96
N VAL A 92 4.91 -19.94 -10.71
CA VAL A 92 4.04 -18.75 -10.74
C VAL A 92 3.29 -18.59 -9.41
N GLU A 93 2.85 -19.72 -8.83
CA GLU A 93 2.15 -19.72 -7.55
C GLU A 93 3.08 -19.35 -6.37
N ARG A 94 4.31 -19.88 -6.37
CA ARG A 94 5.32 -19.59 -5.33
C ARG A 94 5.79 -18.14 -5.39
N HIS A 95 6.09 -17.63 -6.60
CA HIS A 95 6.58 -16.26 -6.76
C HIS A 95 5.52 -15.22 -6.36
N GLY A 96 4.25 -15.47 -6.68
CA GLY A 96 3.14 -14.59 -6.29
C GLY A 96 2.96 -14.46 -4.77
N LEU A 97 3.16 -15.54 -4.02
CA LEU A 97 3.03 -15.54 -2.56
C LEU A 97 4.15 -14.74 -1.88
N ASP A 98 5.39 -14.86 -2.38
CA ASP A 98 6.54 -14.13 -1.87
C ASP A 98 6.40 -12.62 -2.09
N LEU A 99 5.96 -12.20 -3.28
CA LEU A 99 5.69 -10.80 -3.57
C LEU A 99 4.58 -10.22 -2.68
N HIS A 100 3.49 -10.98 -2.51
CA HIS A 100 2.39 -10.52 -1.67
C HIS A 100 2.81 -10.38 -0.19
N LYS A 101 3.58 -11.34 0.33
CA LYS A 101 4.15 -11.27 1.69
C LYS A 101 5.04 -10.05 1.86
N LYS A 102 5.83 -9.71 0.84
CA LYS A 102 6.68 -8.51 0.83
C LYS A 102 5.84 -7.21 0.88
N ILE A 103 4.75 -7.13 0.12
CA ILE A 103 3.80 -6.00 0.20
C ILE A 103 3.19 -5.89 1.60
N VAL A 104 2.66 -6.99 2.14
CA VAL A 104 2.06 -7.04 3.49
C VAL A 104 3.05 -6.53 4.54
N MET A 105 4.31 -6.97 4.45
CA MET A 105 5.38 -6.54 5.34
C MET A 105 5.60 -5.01 5.25
N TYR A 106 5.75 -4.45 4.05
CA TYR A 106 5.95 -3.01 3.90
C TYR A 106 4.77 -2.19 4.41
N VAL A 107 3.56 -2.60 4.08
CA VAL A 107 2.33 -1.91 4.50
C VAL A 107 2.18 -1.96 6.02
N ARG A 108 2.41 -3.12 6.66
CA ARG A 108 2.27 -3.24 8.12
C ARG A 108 3.36 -2.51 8.90
N LEU A 109 4.62 -2.61 8.47
CA LEU A 109 5.76 -2.09 9.23
C LEU A 109 6.04 -0.62 8.95
N TYR A 110 5.92 -0.17 7.69
CA TYR A 110 6.35 1.16 7.27
C TYR A 110 5.18 2.07 6.87
N PHE A 111 4.16 1.53 6.21
CA PHE A 111 3.10 2.34 5.59
C PHE A 111 1.67 1.92 5.98
N PRO A 112 1.31 1.93 7.28
CA PRO A 112 0.01 1.43 7.75
C PRO A 112 -1.18 2.23 7.19
N LYS A 113 -0.96 3.44 6.69
CA LYS A 113 -2.00 4.24 6.03
C LYS A 113 -2.50 3.61 4.72
N LEU A 114 -1.67 2.81 4.05
CA LEU A 114 -2.02 2.08 2.82
C LEU A 114 -2.79 0.77 3.09
N PHE A 115 -3.09 0.43 4.34
CA PHE A 115 -3.71 -0.84 4.71
C PHE A 115 -5.04 -1.11 4.02
N ALA A 116 -5.89 -0.08 3.87
CA ALA A 116 -7.18 -0.21 3.21
C ALA A 116 -7.03 -0.51 1.71
N ALA A 117 -6.17 0.22 1.00
CA ALA A 117 -5.89 -0.02 -0.41
C ALA A 117 -5.30 -1.43 -0.63
N HIS A 118 -4.37 -1.84 0.23
CA HIS A 118 -3.80 -3.19 0.23
C HIS A 118 -4.86 -4.29 0.44
N GLN A 119 -5.80 -4.10 1.38
CA GLN A 119 -6.89 -5.07 1.60
C GLN A 119 -7.76 -5.26 0.35
N GLU A 120 -8.01 -4.18 -0.41
CA GLU A 120 -8.76 -4.28 -1.65
C GLU A 120 -7.98 -5.06 -2.71
N VAL A 121 -6.69 -4.74 -2.90
CA VAL A 121 -5.80 -5.50 -3.80
C VAL A 121 -5.80 -6.98 -3.46
N PHE A 122 -5.68 -7.31 -2.17
CA PHE A 122 -5.70 -8.69 -1.71
C PHE A 122 -7.04 -9.39 -1.99
N ARG A 123 -8.16 -8.71 -1.74
CA ARG A 123 -9.50 -9.26 -2.00
C ARG A 123 -9.72 -9.56 -3.48
N CYS A 124 -9.34 -8.64 -4.37
CA CYS A 124 -9.44 -8.84 -5.81
C CYS A 124 -8.52 -9.98 -6.27
N ASN A 125 -7.28 -10.04 -5.76
CA ASN A 125 -6.35 -11.13 -6.07
C ASN A 125 -6.88 -12.49 -5.62
N SER A 126 -7.42 -12.57 -4.41
CA SER A 126 -8.00 -13.80 -3.86
C SER A 126 -9.18 -14.28 -4.70
N SER A 127 -10.02 -13.36 -5.17
CA SER A 127 -11.16 -13.69 -6.03
C SER A 127 -10.71 -14.24 -7.37
N LEU A 128 -9.69 -13.64 -7.99
CA LEU A 128 -9.08 -14.12 -9.23
C LEU A 128 -8.42 -15.49 -9.04
N ASN A 129 -7.66 -15.70 -7.96
CA ASN A 129 -7.02 -16.98 -7.67
C ASN A 129 -8.04 -18.10 -7.47
N MET A 130 -9.12 -17.83 -6.74
CA MET A 130 -10.20 -18.82 -6.55
C MET A 130 -10.84 -19.21 -7.88
N LEU A 131 -11.07 -18.23 -8.77
CA LEU A 131 -11.63 -18.49 -10.10
C LEU A 131 -10.71 -19.37 -10.95
N ILE A 132 -9.40 -19.12 -10.93
CA ILE A 132 -8.41 -19.94 -11.64
C ILE A 132 -8.38 -21.36 -11.06
N TYR A 133 -8.36 -21.49 -9.73
CA TYR A 133 -8.40 -22.78 -9.05
C TYR A 133 -9.67 -23.60 -9.37
N GLU A 134 -10.83 -22.95 -9.39
CA GLU A 134 -12.10 -23.56 -9.81
C GLU A 134 -12.03 -24.03 -11.26
N ALA A 135 -11.39 -23.28 -12.16
CA ALA A 135 -11.22 -23.66 -13.55
C ALA A 135 -10.27 -24.85 -13.74
N GLU A 136 -9.24 -24.98 -12.91
CA GLU A 136 -8.34 -26.14 -12.94
C GLU A 136 -9.07 -27.42 -12.51
N THR A 137 -9.83 -27.36 -11.42
CA THR A 137 -10.46 -28.52 -10.77
C THR A 137 -11.87 -28.84 -11.27
N GLY A 138 -12.57 -27.88 -11.88
CA GLY A 138 -14.01 -27.93 -12.10
C GLY A 138 -14.46 -27.69 -13.56
N PRO A 139 -15.66 -27.11 -13.78
CA PRO A 139 -16.17 -26.82 -15.12
C PRO A 139 -15.35 -25.73 -15.84
N PRO A 140 -15.51 -25.58 -17.17
CA PRO A 140 -14.77 -24.58 -17.94
C PRO A 140 -15.03 -23.16 -17.44
N LEU A 141 -14.00 -22.33 -17.57
CA LEU A 141 -13.96 -20.97 -17.07
C LEU A 141 -14.81 -20.03 -17.93
N SER A 142 -15.63 -19.18 -17.31
CA SER A 142 -16.30 -18.08 -18.02
C SER A 142 -15.29 -16.97 -18.34
N GLU A 143 -15.10 -16.70 -19.64
CA GLU A 143 -14.21 -15.63 -20.14
C GLU A 143 -14.58 -14.28 -19.54
N GLU A 144 -15.87 -13.94 -19.56
CA GLU A 144 -16.39 -12.68 -19.04
C GLU A 144 -16.03 -12.50 -17.56
N ARG A 145 -16.16 -13.56 -16.75
CA ARG A 145 -15.82 -13.54 -15.33
C ARG A 145 -14.31 -13.38 -15.11
N LEU A 146 -13.48 -14.05 -15.91
CA LEU A 146 -12.01 -13.92 -15.85
C LEU A 146 -11.57 -12.49 -16.18
N VAL A 147 -12.08 -11.92 -17.28
CA VAL A 147 -11.77 -10.56 -17.72
C VAL A 147 -12.23 -9.54 -16.66
N SER A 148 -13.44 -9.72 -16.12
CA SER A 148 -13.99 -8.83 -15.08
C SER A 148 -13.15 -8.83 -13.80
N LEU A 149 -12.80 -10.01 -13.25
CA LEU A 149 -11.99 -10.09 -12.03
C LEU A 149 -10.55 -9.61 -12.25
N SER A 150 -9.97 -9.88 -13.43
CA SER A 150 -8.64 -9.41 -13.78
C SER A 150 -8.60 -7.88 -13.91
N GLY A 151 -9.64 -7.30 -14.52
CA GLY A 151 -9.82 -5.84 -14.57
C GLY A 151 -9.96 -5.23 -13.18
N ALA A 152 -10.82 -5.80 -12.32
CA ALA A 152 -10.99 -5.32 -10.94
C ALA A 152 -9.71 -5.40 -10.11
N TYR A 153 -8.90 -6.45 -10.32
CA TYR A 153 -7.59 -6.58 -9.71
C TYR A 153 -6.61 -5.50 -10.19
N ARG A 154 -6.52 -5.30 -11.52
CA ARG A 154 -5.68 -4.25 -12.12
C ARG A 154 -6.04 -2.87 -11.57
N ASP A 155 -7.32 -2.56 -11.51
CA ASP A 155 -7.82 -1.27 -11.04
C ASP A 155 -7.51 -1.06 -9.54
N ALA A 156 -7.59 -2.13 -8.72
CA ALA A 156 -7.20 -2.06 -7.32
C ALA A 156 -5.69 -1.79 -7.13
N VAL A 157 -4.84 -2.44 -7.93
CA VAL A 157 -3.39 -2.19 -7.91
C VAL A 157 -3.08 -0.75 -8.33
N ALA A 158 -3.68 -0.28 -9.42
CA ALA A 158 -3.51 1.10 -9.89
C ALA A 158 -4.00 2.13 -8.85
N ALA A 159 -5.10 1.85 -8.15
CA ALA A 159 -5.58 2.72 -7.07
C ALA A 159 -4.59 2.79 -5.89
N MET A 160 -3.97 1.67 -5.52
CA MET A 160 -2.94 1.64 -4.49
C MET A 160 -1.67 2.39 -4.93
N GLU A 161 -1.30 2.28 -6.20
CA GLU A 161 -0.18 3.01 -6.80
C GLU A 161 -0.41 4.53 -6.76
N GLU A 162 -1.59 4.98 -7.19
CA GLU A 162 -1.98 6.40 -7.15
C GLU A 162 -2.00 6.93 -5.71
N GLU A 163 -2.50 6.13 -4.74
CA GLU A 163 -2.48 6.50 -3.33
C GLU A 163 -1.04 6.65 -2.79
N LEU A 164 -0.12 5.78 -3.23
CA LEU A 164 1.31 5.85 -2.91
C LEU A 164 1.94 7.14 -3.46
N ILE A 165 1.72 7.44 -4.75
CA ILE A 165 2.29 8.61 -5.43
C ILE A 165 1.74 9.90 -4.80
N ARG A 166 0.42 10.01 -4.68
CA ARG A 166 -0.25 11.21 -4.20
C ARG A 166 0.06 11.52 -2.74
N ASN A 167 0.22 10.50 -1.91
CA ASN A 167 0.54 10.67 -0.49
C ASN A 167 2.02 10.50 -0.16
N ARG A 168 2.92 10.51 -1.15
CA ARG A 168 4.37 10.31 -0.96
C ARG A 168 4.93 11.11 0.21
N SER A 169 4.73 12.43 0.22
CA SER A 169 5.26 13.32 1.27
C SER A 169 4.75 12.94 2.68
N ILE A 170 3.51 12.49 2.79
CA ILE A 170 2.89 12.07 4.05
C ILE A 170 3.44 10.71 4.50
N LEU A 171 3.61 9.78 3.56
CA LEU A 171 4.11 8.43 3.81
C LEU A 171 5.58 8.47 4.26
N VAL A 172 6.39 9.33 3.64
CA VAL A 172 7.82 9.50 4.00
C VAL A 172 8.06 10.53 5.12
N LYS A 173 6.99 11.16 5.64
CA LYS A 173 7.03 12.20 6.69
C LYS A 173 7.86 13.42 6.30
N ASP A 174 7.88 13.74 5.02
CA ASP A 174 8.55 14.91 4.47
C ASP A 174 7.61 16.12 4.43
N TYR A 175 7.17 16.55 5.60
CA TYR A 175 6.36 17.75 5.76
C TYR A 175 6.75 18.49 7.04
N LEU A 176 6.85 19.82 6.96
CA LEU A 176 7.07 20.68 8.13
C LEU A 176 5.77 20.99 8.88
N LEU A 177 4.66 21.05 8.14
CA LEU A 177 3.32 21.40 8.63
C LEU A 177 2.39 20.19 8.49
N PRO A 178 1.36 20.04 9.36
CA PRO A 178 0.45 18.91 9.30
C PRO A 178 -0.33 18.87 7.97
N VAL A 179 -0.03 17.90 7.12
CA VAL A 179 -0.76 17.64 5.87
C VAL A 179 -1.78 16.51 6.08
N ARG A 180 -3.01 16.69 5.59
CA ARG A 180 -4.06 15.66 5.67
C ARG A 180 -3.81 14.57 4.64
N TYR A 181 -3.97 13.32 5.07
CA TYR A 181 -3.90 12.15 4.18
C TYR A 181 -5.11 12.12 3.25
N ARG A 182 -4.88 11.95 1.95
CA ARG A 182 -5.94 11.88 0.94
C ARG A 182 -6.08 10.44 0.46
N ARG A 183 -7.14 9.78 0.91
CA ARG A 183 -7.51 8.47 0.37
C ARG A 183 -8.05 8.63 -1.04
N GLU A 184 -7.61 7.77 -1.94
CA GLU A 184 -8.32 7.63 -3.19
C GLU A 184 -9.57 6.80 -2.97
N ALA A 185 -10.70 7.33 -3.44
CA ALA A 185 -11.88 6.51 -3.55
C ALA A 185 -11.56 5.47 -4.62
N ILE A 186 -11.34 4.23 -4.21
CA ILE A 186 -11.43 3.09 -5.12
C ILE A 186 -12.82 3.24 -5.73
N LYS A 187 -12.87 3.62 -7.01
CA LYS A 187 -14.11 3.56 -7.78
C LYS A 187 -14.51 2.11 -7.68
N ARG A 188 -15.46 1.79 -6.80
CA ARG A 188 -16.18 0.53 -6.89
C ARG A 188 -16.88 0.65 -8.22
N THR A 189 -16.26 0.13 -9.27
CA THR A 189 -16.97 -0.27 -10.47
C THR A 189 -18.06 -1.17 -9.92
N GLN A 190 -19.27 -0.63 -9.80
CA GLN A 190 -20.41 -1.44 -9.39
C GLN A 190 -20.42 -2.56 -10.40
N SER A 191 -20.04 -3.75 -9.95
CA SER A 191 -20.16 -4.95 -10.76
C SER A 191 -21.60 -4.90 -11.29
N PRO A 192 -21.81 -4.89 -12.62
CA PRO A 192 -23.13 -4.76 -13.18
C PRO A 192 -23.98 -5.76 -12.44
N ARG A 193 -24.96 -5.25 -11.69
CA ARG A 193 -25.82 -6.09 -10.86
C ARG A 193 -26.49 -6.99 -11.88
N VAL A 194 -26.01 -8.23 -12.02
CA VAL A 194 -26.66 -9.23 -12.85
C VAL A 194 -27.98 -9.47 -12.13
N THR A 195 -28.97 -8.66 -12.48
CA THR A 195 -30.36 -8.87 -12.13
C THR A 195 -30.69 -10.20 -12.78
N SER A 196 -30.57 -11.25 -11.98
CA SER A 196 -31.07 -12.59 -12.25
C SER A 196 -32.60 -12.55 -12.26
N ASP A 197 -33.18 -11.68 -13.10
CA ASP A 197 -34.61 -11.54 -13.33
C ASP A 197 -35.08 -12.51 -14.43
N ALA A 198 -34.41 -13.66 -14.56
CA ALA A 198 -35.00 -14.83 -15.19
C ALA A 198 -35.78 -15.62 -14.13
N GLN A 199 -36.79 -14.98 -13.53
CA GLN A 199 -37.91 -15.72 -12.95
C GLN A 199 -38.60 -16.44 -14.09
N SER A 200 -38.28 -17.72 -14.20
CA SER A 200 -39.04 -18.74 -14.90
C SER A 200 -40.53 -18.56 -14.61
N THR A 201 -41.25 -17.97 -15.57
CA THR A 201 -42.69 -18.15 -15.71
C THR A 201 -42.91 -19.62 -16.06
N ILE A 202 -43.09 -20.46 -15.04
CA ILE A 202 -43.66 -21.79 -15.21
C ILE A 202 -45.15 -21.57 -15.55
N PRO A 203 -45.62 -21.93 -16.76
CA PRO A 203 -47.05 -21.92 -17.04
C PRO A 203 -47.71 -23.02 -16.20
N SER A 204 -48.52 -22.60 -15.22
CA SER A 204 -49.42 -23.47 -14.47
C SER A 204 -50.50 -24.02 -15.42
N GLY A 205 -50.20 -25.14 -16.07
CA GLY A 205 -51.15 -25.92 -16.84
C GLY A 205 -52.11 -26.69 -15.94
N ALA A 206 -53.37 -26.29 -15.99
CA ALA A 206 -54.61 -27.07 -15.82
C ALA A 206 -54.57 -28.41 -15.06
N ALA A 207 -55.35 -28.48 -13.97
CA ALA A 207 -56.03 -29.71 -13.56
C ALA A 207 -57.54 -29.44 -13.49
N ARG A 208 -58.29 -30.42 -14.00
CA ARG A 208 -59.74 -30.46 -14.27
C ARG A 208 -60.59 -30.47 -13.01
#